data_AF-A0A4U9D7E0-F1
#
_entry.id   AF-A0A4U9D7E0-F1
#
_cell.length_a   1.000
_cell.length_b   1.000
_cell.length_c   1.000
_cell.angle_alpha   90.00
_cell.angle_beta   90.00
_cell.angle_gamma   90.00
#
_symmetry.space_group_name_H-M   'P 1'
#
loop_
_entity.id
_entity.type
_entity.pdbx_description
1 polymer ?
#
loop_
_entity_poly.entity_id
_entity_poly.type
_entity_poly.pdbx_seq_one_letter_code
_entity_poly.pdbx_strand_id
1 'polypeptide(L)' 'MKLGLDLRGGVHFLMEVDMDTALGKLQEQNIDSLRSELRDKGIPYSTVRKEDNFGLSIAFRDATARESGYLLS' A
#
# COMPACT_ATOMS: atom_id res chain seq x y z
N MET A 1 -41.34 -39.23 19.58
CA MET A 1 -41.16 -37.76 19.59
C MET A 1 -39.66 -37.51 19.57
N LYS A 2 -39.07 -37.23 18.41
CA LYS A 2 -38.95 -35.99 17.62
C LYS A 2 -37.70 -35.19 18.03
N LEU A 3 -36.82 -35.08 17.03
CA LEU A 3 -35.54 -34.40 16.97
C LEU A 3 -35.54 -33.00 17.58
N GLY A 4 -34.41 -32.63 18.18
CA GLY A 4 -33.86 -31.28 18.20
C GLY A 4 -32.34 -31.44 18.32
N LEU A 5 -31.64 -31.74 17.23
CA LEU A 5 -30.92 -30.74 16.43
C LEU A 5 -30.31 -29.66 17.33
N ASP A 6 -29.14 -29.99 17.90
CA ASP A 6 -28.28 -29.07 18.62
C ASP A 6 -27.82 -27.98 17.63
N LEU A 7 -28.49 -26.82 17.68
CA LEU A 7 -28.18 -25.64 16.86
C LEU A 7 -26.99 -24.87 17.46
N ARG A 8 -25.85 -25.53 17.62
CA ARG A 8 -24.57 -24.85 17.91
C ARG A 8 -23.59 -25.06 16.75
N GLY A 9 -24.02 -24.67 15.55
CA GLY A 9 -23.16 -24.59 14.37
C GLY A 9 -22.31 -23.32 14.43
N GLY A 10 -21.13 -23.40 15.04
CA GLY A 10 -20.12 -22.36 14.90
C GLY A 10 -19.57 -22.38 13.47
N VAL A 11 -19.82 -21.33 12.69
CA VAL A 11 -19.22 -21.19 11.36
C VAL A 11 -17.74 -20.89 11.55
N HIS A 12 -16.89 -21.87 11.26
CA HIS A 12 -15.45 -21.69 11.26
C HIS A 12 -15.05 -21.02 9.94
N PHE A 13 -14.93 -19.69 9.93
CA PHE A 13 -14.38 -18.97 8.78
C PHE A 13 -12.86 -19.09 8.81
N LEU A 14 -12.30 -19.84 7.85
CA LEU A 14 -10.88 -19.77 7.54
C LEU A 14 -10.71 -18.62 6.54
N MET A 15 -10.26 -17.46 7.02
CA MET A 15 -9.91 -16.36 6.12
C MET A 15 -8.48 -16.59 5.63
N GLU A 16 -8.34 -17.05 4.40
CA GLU A 16 -7.06 -17.04 3.71
C GLU A 16 -6.76 -15.59 3.30
N VAL A 17 -5.68 -15.04 3.84
CA VAL A 17 -5.22 -13.71 3.46
C VAL A 17 -4.41 -13.85 2.18
N ASP A 18 -4.93 -13.31 1.09
CA ASP A 18 -4.16 -13.12 -0.13
C ASP A 18 -3.09 -12.05 0.13
N MET A 19 -1.88 -12.50 0.44
CA MET A 19 -0.74 -11.65 0.77
C MET A 19 -0.28 -10.82 -0.42
N ASP A 20 -0.38 -11.34 -1.64
CA ASP A 20 0.03 -10.61 -2.84
C ASP A 20 -0.90 -9.41 -3.08
N THR A 21 -2.21 -9.63 -2.92
CA THR A 21 -3.20 -8.56 -2.95
C THR A 21 -2.98 -7.56 -1.80
N ALA A 22 -2.65 -8.03 -0.60
CA ALA A 22 -2.40 -7.17 0.54
C ALA A 22 -1.17 -6.27 0.33
N LEU A 23 -0.05 -6.85 -0.13
CA LEU A 23 1.17 -6.13 -0.42
C LEU A 23 1.00 -5.15 -1.59
N GLY A 24 0.23 -5.52 -2.62
CA GLY A 24 -0.12 -4.62 -3.72
C GLY A 24 -0.91 -3.39 -3.25
N LYS A 25 -1.88 -3.59 -2.35
CA LYS A 25 -2.63 -2.47 -1.74
C LYS A 25 -1.74 -1.58 -0.87
N LEU A 26 -0.83 -2.16 -0.09
CA LEU A 26 0.13 -1.39 0.70
C LEU A 26 1.07 -0.57 -0.19
N GLN A 27 1.52 -1.14 -1.32
CA GLN A 27 2.34 -0.41 -2.29
C GLN A 27 1.58 0.80 -2.87
N GLU A 28 0.29 0.66 -3.19
CA GLU A 28 -0.54 1.78 -3.64
C GLU A 28 -0.71 2.87 -2.58
N GLN A 29 -1.02 2.47 -1.35
CA GLN A 29 -1.15 3.41 -0.23
C GLN A 29 0.15 4.19 -0.01
N ASN A 30 1.29 3.51 -0.06
CA ASN A 30 2.61 4.14 0.08
C ASN A 30 2.87 5.17 -1.04
N ILE A 31 2.46 4.87 -2.28
CA ILE A 31 2.56 5.82 -3.41
C ILE A 31 1.76 7.09 -3.13
N ASP A 32 0.52 6.93 -2.68
CA ASP A 32 -0.36 8.06 -2.46
C ASP A 32 0.13 8.91 -1.28
N SER A 33 0.59 8.28 -0.20
CA SER A 33 1.22 8.96 0.93
C SER A 33 2.47 9.75 0.51
N LEU A 34 3.37 9.14 -0.27
CA LEU A 34 4.58 9.82 -0.76
C LEU A 34 4.25 11.01 -1.67
N ARG A 35 3.25 10.87 -2.55
CA ARG A 35 2.78 11.98 -3.39
C ARG A 35 2.22 13.12 -2.57
N SER A 36 1.46 12.81 -1.52
CA SER A 36 0.94 13.82 -0.58
C SER A 36 2.08 14.53 0.11
N GLU A 37 3.03 13.78 0.67
CA GLU A 37 4.13 14.38 1.44
C GLU A 37 5.05 15.25 0.58
N LEU A 38 5.37 14.80 -0.65
CA LEU A 38 6.13 15.61 -1.61
C LEU A 38 5.39 16.90 -1.97
N ARG A 39 4.05 16.83 -2.13
CA ARG A 39 3.22 18.01 -2.41
C ARG A 39 3.18 18.96 -1.22
N ASP A 40 3.02 18.43 0.00
CA ASP A 40 2.96 19.22 1.23
C ASP A 40 4.28 19.94 1.50
N LYS A 41 5.41 19.30 1.16
CA LYS A 41 6.76 19.89 1.22
C LYS A 41 7.10 20.75 0.00
N GLY A 42 6.20 20.86 -0.98
CA GLY A 42 6.42 21.65 -2.19
C GLY A 42 7.54 21.13 -3.10
N ILE A 43 7.89 19.85 -2.99
CA ILE A 43 8.98 19.23 -3.76
C ILE A 43 8.44 18.80 -5.13
N PRO A 44 8.91 19.40 -6.24
CA PRO A 44 8.44 19.06 -7.57
C PRO A 44 8.99 17.70 -8.03
N TYR A 45 8.10 16.75 -8.27
CA TYR A 45 8.43 15.46 -8.89
C TYR A 45 7.87 15.37 -10.31
N SER A 46 8.48 14.54 -11.15
CA SER A 46 8.04 14.31 -12.53
C SER A 46 7.15 13.08 -12.64
N THR A 47 7.51 11.98 -12.00
CA THR A 47 6.70 10.75 -12.02
C THR A 47 6.98 9.88 -10.80
N VAL A 48 5.95 9.20 -10.31
CA VAL A 48 6.05 8.12 -9.32
C VAL A 48 5.51 6.85 -9.96
N ARG A 49 6.31 5.78 -10.02
CA ARG A 49 5.95 4.50 -10.65
C ARG A 49 6.13 3.34 -9.68
N LYS A 50 5.26 2.34 -9.82
CA LYS A 50 5.44 1.03 -9.21
C LYS A 50 6.58 0.32 -9.93
N GLU A 51 7.44 -0.31 -9.15
CA GLU A 51 8.42 -1.27 -9.62
C GLU A 51 7.99 -2.68 -9.19
N ASP A 52 8.65 -3.68 -9.76
CA ASP A 52 8.47 -5.08 -9.38
C ASP A 52 8.86 -5.31 -7.90
N ASN A 53 8.41 -6.45 -7.34
CA ASN A 53 8.66 -6.84 -5.95
C ASN A 53 8.25 -5.76 -4.92
N PHE A 54 7.11 -5.10 -5.16
CA PHE A 54 6.58 -4.05 -4.30
C PHE A 54 7.49 -2.82 -4.16
N GLY A 55 8.42 -2.64 -5.11
CA GLY A 55 9.32 -1.50 -5.16
C GLY A 55 8.66 -0.21 -5.66
N LEU A 56 9.37 0.90 -5.50
CA LEU A 56 8.93 2.20 -6.00
C LEU A 56 10.08 2.97 -6.64
N SER A 57 9.80 3.62 -7.77
CA SER A 57 10.70 4.60 -8.36
C SER A 57 10.05 5.99 -8.42
N ILE A 58 10.84 7.00 -8.04
CA ILE A 58 10.45 8.41 -8.11
C ILE A 58 11.45 9.14 -8.99
N ALA A 59 10.93 9.84 -9.99
CA ALA A 59 11.71 10.72 -10.84
C ALA A 59 11.45 12.19 -10.42
N PHE A 60 12.53 12.95 -10.30
CA PHE A 60 12.51 14.37 -9.96
C PHE A 60 12.93 15.21 -11.18
N ARG A 61 12.48 16.48 -11.23
CA ARG A 61 12.77 17.37 -12.37
C ARG A 61 14.18 17.95 -12.33
N ASP A 62 14.73 18.13 -11.14
CA ASP A 62 16.05 18.69 -10.92
C ASP A 62 16.76 18.04 -9.72
N ALA A 63 18.06 18.32 -9.60
CA ALA A 63 18.90 17.73 -8.56
C ALA A 63 18.52 18.22 -7.15
N THR A 64 18.04 19.46 -7.02
CA THR A 64 17.63 20.05 -5.74
C THR A 64 16.38 19.37 -5.20
N ALA A 65 15.38 19.13 -6.04
CA ALA A 65 14.18 18.39 -5.71
C ALA A 65 14.49 16.93 -5.35
N ARG A 66 15.43 16.30 -6.07
CA ARG A 66 15.90 14.95 -5.75
C ARG A 66 16.58 14.90 -4.38
N GLU A 67 17.47 15.83 -4.07
CA GLU A 67 18.15 15.89 -2.77
C GLU A 67 17.15 16.11 -1.63
N SER A 68 16.22 17.04 -1.82
CA SER A 68 15.13 17.29 -0.86
C SER A 68 14.28 16.04 -0.64
N GLY A 69 14.00 15.29 -1.70
CA GLY A 69 13.28 14.02 -1.67
C GLY A 69 14.05 12.86 -1.01
N TYR A 70 15.38 12.87 -1.01
CA TYR A 70 16.18 11.86 -0.29
C TYR A 70 16.22 12.12 1.22
N LEU A 71 16.13 13.37 1.66
CA LEU A 71 16.12 13.73 3.09
C LEU A 71 14.81 13.35 3.81
N LEU A 72 13.86 12.79 3.06
CA LEU A 72 12.56 12.34 3.52
C LEU A 72 12.53 10.87 3.97
N SER A 73 13.50 10.06 3.54
CA SER A 73 13.56 8.61 3.81
C SER A 73 14.33 8.25 5.07
#